data_AF-A0A2H5WB03-F1
#
_entry.id   AF-A0A2H5WB03-F1
#
_cell.length_a   1.000
_cell.length_b   1.000
_cell.length_c   1.000
_cell.angle_alpha   90.00
_cell.angle_beta   90.00
_cell.angle_gamma   90.00
#
_symmetry.space_group_name_H-M   'P 1'
#
loop_
_entity.id
_entity.type
_entity.pdbx_description
1 polymer ?
#
loop_
_entity_poly.entity_id
_entity_poly.type
_entity_poly.pdbx_seq_one_letter_code
_entity_poly.pdbx_strand_id
1 'polypeptide(L)'
;MIGVALAAFLLLLAAVYLMARPYLAPLPEPEDLSVEQLRADRERLRAQVRELDADFETGKLAREEYRRLRARRLQQLEGVTRRIRELEHLEDGVEPEPAPPRLEALDRAVEDRIAERKRLLAELEARSCPTCATPIEPEDRFCRHCGAALATAEVKDP
;
A
#
# COMPACT_ATOMS: atom_id res chain seq x y z
N MET A 1 24.69 60.18 14.59
CA MET A 1 25.74 59.36 13.95
C MET A 1 25.96 58.03 14.67
N ILE A 2 26.20 58.02 15.98
CA ILE A 2 26.46 56.79 16.76
C ILE A 2 25.32 55.77 16.67
N GLY A 3 24.05 56.22 16.76
CA GLY A 3 22.89 55.33 16.66
C GLY A 3 22.75 54.64 15.29
N VAL A 4 23.10 55.34 14.20
CA VAL A 4 23.07 54.76 12.85
C VAL A 4 24.20 53.74 12.68
N ALA A 5 25.38 54.02 13.22
CA ALA A 5 26.51 53.10 13.20
C ALA A 5 26.23 51.81 14.00
N LEU A 6 25.62 51.92 15.17
CA LEU A 6 25.20 50.77 15.99
C LEU A 6 24.14 49.91 15.29
N ALA A 7 23.13 50.55 14.70
CA ALA A 7 22.10 49.85 13.95
C ALA A 7 22.71 49.07 12.77
N ALA A 8 23.60 49.70 11.99
CA ALA A 8 24.28 49.04 10.88
C ALA A 8 25.16 47.86 11.34
N PHE A 9 25.86 48.00 12.48
CA PHE A 9 26.68 46.93 13.04
C PHE A 9 25.85 45.73 13.51
N LEU A 10 24.72 45.97 14.18
CA LEU A 10 23.79 44.90 14.59
C LEU A 10 23.17 44.19 13.38
N LEU A 11 22.83 44.95 12.32
CA LEU A 11 22.30 44.39 11.09
C LEU A 11 23.34 43.49 10.38
N LEU A 12 24.60 43.92 10.38
CA LEU A 12 25.71 43.14 9.85
C LEU A 12 25.92 41.86 10.67
N LEU A 13 25.92 41.95 12.00
CA LEU A 13 26.02 40.77 12.88
C LEU A 13 24.84 39.80 12.67
N ALA A 14 23.62 40.32 12.53
CA ALA A 14 22.45 39.49 12.24
C ALA A 14 22.56 38.80 10.87
N ALA A 15 23.01 39.51 9.85
CA ALA A 15 23.24 38.94 8.52
C ALA A 15 24.33 37.84 8.54
N VAL A 16 25.45 38.09 9.22
CA VAL A 16 26.52 37.10 9.41
C VAL A 16 26.02 35.89 10.19
N TYR A 17 25.24 36.10 11.25
CA TYR A 17 24.64 35.02 12.02
C TYR A 17 23.69 34.17 11.18
N LEU A 18 22.82 34.78 10.38
CA LEU A 18 21.90 34.06 9.48
C LEU A 18 22.65 33.25 8.41
N MET A 19 23.76 33.78 7.89
CA MET A 19 24.62 33.09 6.92
C MET A 19 25.47 31.99 7.55
N ALA A 20 25.89 32.14 8.80
CA ALA A 20 26.66 31.14 9.54
C ALA A 20 25.77 30.05 10.14
N ARG A 21 24.48 30.35 10.40
CA ARG A 21 23.49 29.39 10.92
C ARG A 21 23.42 28.07 10.14
N PRO A 22 23.40 28.02 8.80
CA PRO A 22 23.42 26.74 8.07
C PRO A 22 24.72 25.95 8.24
N TYR A 23 25.83 26.60 8.59
CA TYR A 23 27.12 25.95 8.85
C TYR A 23 27.29 25.52 10.31
N LEU A 24 26.61 26.19 11.24
CA LEU A 24 26.56 25.80 12.66
C LEU A 24 25.40 24.86 12.98
N ALA A 25 24.40 24.76 12.10
CA ALA A 25 23.36 23.75 12.21
C ALA A 25 24.03 22.38 12.08
N PRO A 26 23.73 21.42 12.98
CA PRO A 26 24.24 20.06 12.84
C PRO A 26 23.87 19.55 11.44
N LEU A 27 24.84 18.96 10.75
CA LEU A 27 24.57 18.27 9.49
C LEU A 27 23.51 17.20 9.80
N PRO A 28 22.37 17.17 9.08
CA PRO A 28 21.39 16.11 9.26
C PRO A 28 22.11 14.78 9.11
N GLU A 29 21.84 13.86 10.03
CA GLU A 29 22.52 12.57 9.99
C GLU A 29 22.16 11.87 8.67
N PRO A 30 23.07 11.03 8.12
CA PRO A 30 22.82 10.33 6.86
C PRO A 30 21.50 9.51 6.89
N GLU A 31 21.02 9.14 8.07
CA GLU A 31 19.75 8.43 8.29
C GLU A 31 18.53 9.34 8.06
N ASP A 32 18.51 10.57 8.60
CA ASP A 32 17.47 11.59 8.36
C ASP A 32 17.31 11.91 6.88
N LEU A 33 18.44 12.14 6.19
CA LEU A 33 18.49 12.38 4.75
C LEU A 33 17.90 11.21 3.95
N SER A 34 18.09 9.98 4.43
CA SER A 34 17.53 8.79 3.78
C SER A 34 16.02 8.66 4.02
N VAL A 35 15.51 9.01 5.21
CA VAL A 35 14.08 8.99 5.53
C VAL A 35 13.35 10.08 4.75
N GLU A 36 13.92 11.28 4.66
CA GLU A 36 13.39 12.37 3.83
C GLU A 36 13.32 11.98 2.35
N GLN A 37 14.36 11.33 1.81
CA GLN A 37 14.35 10.79 0.45
C GLN A 37 13.22 9.76 0.27
N LEU A 38 13.06 8.82 1.20
CA LEU A 38 11.98 7.84 1.16
C LEU A 38 10.59 8.51 1.22
N ARG A 39 10.43 9.55 2.03
CA ARG A 39 9.18 10.35 2.11
C ARG A 39 8.89 11.04 0.76
N ALA A 40 9.91 11.60 0.11
CA ALA A 40 9.78 12.19 -1.23
C ALA A 40 9.41 11.13 -2.29
N ASP A 41 10.04 9.95 -2.25
CA ASP A 41 9.72 8.83 -3.13
C ASP A 41 8.27 8.35 -2.96
N ARG A 42 7.78 8.30 -1.72
CA ARG A 42 6.38 7.97 -1.41
C ARG A 42 5.41 8.97 -2.05
N GLU A 43 5.70 10.26 -1.98
CA GLU A 43 4.88 11.29 -2.62
C GLU A 43 4.89 11.18 -4.14
N ARG A 44 6.06 10.91 -4.73
CA ARG A 44 6.21 10.64 -6.16
C ARG A 44 5.38 9.44 -6.60
N LEU A 45 5.42 8.33 -5.87
CA LEU A 45 4.62 7.13 -6.17
C LEU A 45 3.12 7.41 -6.05
N ARG A 46 2.68 8.16 -5.04
CA ARG A 46 1.28 8.59 -4.90
C ARG A 46 0.83 9.44 -6.09
N ALA A 47 1.68 10.35 -6.57
CA ALA A 47 1.39 11.15 -7.75
C ALA A 47 1.22 10.28 -8.99
N GLN A 48 2.09 9.28 -9.20
CA GLN A 48 1.98 8.33 -10.31
C GLN A 48 0.69 7.50 -10.27
N VAL A 49 0.23 7.09 -9.08
CA VAL A 49 -1.05 6.39 -8.95
C VAL A 49 -2.21 7.30 -9.37
N ARG A 50 -2.21 8.57 -8.92
CA ARG A 50 -3.24 9.53 -9.32
C ARG A 50 -3.25 9.80 -10.83
N GLU A 51 -2.07 9.87 -11.44
CA GLU A 51 -1.93 10.03 -12.89
C GLU A 51 -2.48 8.82 -13.65
N LEU A 52 -2.17 7.60 -13.21
CA LEU A 52 -2.74 6.37 -13.79
C LEU A 52 -4.26 6.31 -13.66
N ASP A 53 -4.80 6.74 -12.52
CA ASP A 53 -6.26 6.80 -12.29
C ASP A 53 -6.90 7.80 -13.28
N ALA A 54 -6.31 8.99 -13.46
CA ALA A 54 -6.79 9.99 -14.42
C ALA A 54 -6.68 9.53 -15.89
N ASP A 55 -5.60 8.84 -16.25
CA ASP A 55 -5.42 8.29 -17.60
C ASP A 55 -6.42 7.18 -17.91
N PHE A 56 -6.81 6.37 -16.92
CA PHE A 56 -7.89 5.40 -17.07
C PHE A 56 -9.26 6.07 -17.20
N GLU A 57 -9.55 7.08 -16.38
CA GLU A 57 -10.80 7.84 -16.44
C GLU A 57 -10.98 8.57 -17.79
N THR A 58 -9.89 9.09 -18.36
CA THR A 58 -9.88 9.72 -19.69
C THR A 58 -9.86 8.71 -20.85
N GLY A 59 -9.84 7.41 -20.55
CA GLY A 59 -9.89 6.33 -21.55
C GLY A 59 -8.58 6.10 -22.31
N LYS A 60 -7.46 6.68 -21.87
CA LYS A 60 -6.14 6.46 -22.50
C LYS A 60 -5.59 5.06 -22.25
N LEU A 61 -6.05 4.39 -21.19
CA LEU A 61 -5.58 3.07 -20.79
C LEU A 61 -6.69 2.04 -20.85
N ALA A 62 -6.37 0.85 -21.39
CA ALA A 62 -7.24 -0.30 -21.32
C ALA A 62 -7.35 -0.81 -19.88
N ARG A 63 -8.51 -1.36 -19.50
CA ARG A 63 -8.81 -1.81 -18.12
C ARG A 63 -7.77 -2.80 -17.57
N GLU A 64 -7.32 -3.73 -18.39
CA GLU A 64 -6.36 -4.76 -17.97
C GLU A 64 -4.97 -4.18 -17.73
N GLU A 65 -4.54 -3.25 -18.58
CA GLU A 65 -3.27 -2.55 -18.43
C GLU A 65 -3.27 -1.64 -17.21
N TYR A 66 -4.35 -0.88 -17.01
CA TYR A 66 -4.56 -0.05 -15.82
C TYR A 66 -4.45 -0.88 -14.53
N ARG A 67 -5.17 -2.02 -14.46
CA ARG A 67 -5.11 -2.92 -13.29
C ARG A 67 -3.69 -3.39 -13.01
N ARG A 68 -2.96 -3.84 -14.04
CA ARG A 68 -1.58 -4.31 -13.91
C ARG A 68 -0.63 -3.20 -13.43
N LEU A 69 -0.69 -2.02 -14.04
CA LEU A 69 0.18 -0.90 -13.69
C LEU A 69 -0.11 -0.37 -12.29
N ARG A 70 -1.39 -0.21 -11.95
CA ARG A 70 -1.82 0.27 -10.63
C ARG A 70 -1.41 -0.69 -9.51
N ALA A 71 -1.59 -2.00 -9.72
CA ALA A 71 -1.16 -3.00 -8.75
C ALA A 71 0.35 -2.91 -8.47
N ARG A 72 1.17 -2.78 -9.52
CA ARG A 72 2.62 -2.60 -9.38
C ARG A 72 2.98 -1.33 -8.60
N ARG A 73 2.33 -0.20 -8.88
CA ARG A 73 2.61 1.07 -8.18
C ARG A 73 2.19 1.03 -6.72
N LEU A 74 1.06 0.40 -6.39
CA LEU A 74 0.62 0.24 -5.01
C LEU A 74 1.57 -0.66 -4.22
N GLN A 75 2.08 -1.74 -4.83
CA GLN A 75 3.09 -2.59 -4.19
C GLN A 75 4.38 -1.82 -3.88
N GLN A 76 4.85 -0.98 -4.79
CA GLN A 76 6.02 -0.12 -4.56
C GLN A 76 5.76 0.88 -3.42
N LEU A 77 4.57 1.50 -3.40
CA LEU A 77 4.17 2.45 -2.38
C LEU A 77 4.14 1.82 -0.98
N GLU A 78 3.62 0.59 -0.87
CA GLU A 78 3.61 -0.17 0.37
C GLU A 78 5.03 -0.45 0.86
N GLY A 79 5.92 -0.89 -0.03
CA GLY A 79 7.32 -1.18 0.30
C GLY A 79 8.05 0.05 0.87
N VAL A 80 7.92 1.21 0.22
CA VAL A 80 8.52 2.47 0.71
C VAL A 80 7.90 2.89 2.04
N THR A 81 6.58 2.80 2.19
CA THR A 81 5.88 3.19 3.42
C THR A 81 6.29 2.31 4.60
N ARG A 82 6.46 1.01 4.37
CA ARG A 82 6.98 0.07 5.38
C ARG A 82 8.39 0.44 5.81
N ARG A 83 9.27 0.76 4.86
CA ARG A 83 10.66 1.13 5.16
C ARG A 83 10.75 2.40 5.99
N ILE A 84 9.91 3.40 5.69
CA ILE A 84 9.82 4.62 6.50
C ILE A 84 9.44 4.28 7.94
N ARG A 85 8.39 3.45 8.15
CA ARG A 85 7.97 3.06 9.49
C ARG A 85 9.06 2.30 10.26
N GLU A 86 9.77 1.39 9.58
CA GLU A 86 10.89 0.65 10.19
C GLU A 86 11.98 1.60 10.69
N LEU A 87 12.35 2.62 9.92
CA LEU A 87 13.36 3.61 10.30
C LEU A 87 12.85 4.53 11.42
N GLU A 88 11.62 5.05 11.30
CA GLU A 88 10.99 5.87 12.35
C GLU A 88 10.89 5.11 13.69
N HIS A 89 10.58 3.80 13.66
CA HIS A 89 10.56 2.98 14.88
C HIS A 89 11.96 2.72 15.47
N LEU A 90 13.01 2.65 14.65
CA LEU A 90 14.39 2.51 15.14
C LEU A 90 14.88 3.81 15.80
N GLU A 91 14.47 4.97 15.29
CA GLU A 91 14.78 6.29 15.84
C GLU A 91 14.07 6.55 17.18
N ASP A 92 12.79 6.22 17.26
CA ASP A 92 11.98 6.53 18.45
C ASP A 92 12.16 5.50 19.59
N GLY A 93 12.68 4.29 19.31
CA GLY A 93 12.80 3.22 20.31
C GLY A 93 11.46 2.79 20.93
N VAL A 94 10.35 3.22 20.33
CA VAL A 94 8.98 2.94 20.75
C VAL A 94 8.57 1.60 20.15
N GLU A 95 8.30 0.60 21.02
CA GLU A 95 7.59 -0.60 20.58
C GLU A 95 6.29 -0.18 19.90
N PRO A 96 5.90 -0.80 18.77
CA PRO A 96 4.74 -0.39 18.01
C PRO A 96 3.53 -0.29 18.94
N GLU A 97 3.06 0.93 19.14
CA GLU A 97 1.89 1.20 19.98
C GLU A 97 0.74 0.35 19.43
N PRO A 98 0.05 -0.45 20.27
CA PRO A 98 -1.03 -1.29 19.80
C PRO A 98 -2.04 -0.43 19.05
N ALA A 99 -2.50 -0.93 17.90
CA ALA A 99 -3.42 -0.19 17.07
C ALA A 99 -4.66 0.19 17.91
N PRO A 100 -5.24 1.38 17.71
CA PRO A 100 -6.40 1.79 18.50
C PRO A 100 -7.51 0.73 18.38
N PRO A 101 -8.27 0.42 19.45
CA PRO A 101 -9.17 -0.74 19.49
C PRO A 101 -10.18 -0.83 18.34
N ARG A 102 -10.56 0.32 17.78
CA ARG A 102 -11.44 0.44 16.61
C ARG A 102 -10.79 -0.13 15.34
N LEU A 103 -9.48 0.09 15.16
CA LEU A 103 -8.74 -0.37 13.99
C LEU A 103 -8.58 -1.90 14.04
N GLU A 104 -8.23 -2.45 15.21
CA GLU A 104 -8.15 -3.90 15.43
C GLU A 104 -9.51 -4.61 15.28
N ALA A 105 -10.59 -3.96 15.68
CA ALA A 105 -11.95 -4.47 15.46
C ALA A 105 -12.34 -4.44 13.96
N LEU A 106 -11.92 -3.40 13.23
CA LEU A 106 -12.14 -3.30 11.80
C LEU A 106 -11.35 -4.38 11.05
N ASP A 107 -10.09 -4.60 11.41
CA ASP A 107 -9.23 -5.59 10.78
C ASP A 107 -9.82 -7.00 10.94
N ARG A 108 -10.24 -7.37 12.16
CA ARG A 108 -10.95 -8.63 12.42
C ARG A 108 -12.22 -8.76 11.58
N ALA A 109 -13.04 -7.72 11.51
CA ALA A 109 -14.26 -7.75 10.71
C ALA A 109 -13.98 -7.91 9.21
N VAL A 110 -12.87 -7.37 8.70
CA VAL A 110 -12.44 -7.56 7.31
C VAL A 110 -11.99 -9.00 7.07
N GLU A 111 -11.19 -9.58 7.98
CA GLU A 111 -10.73 -10.97 7.90
C GLU A 111 -11.90 -11.95 7.89
N ASP A 112 -12.88 -11.75 8.77
CA ASP A 112 -14.09 -12.58 8.83
C ASP A 112 -14.85 -12.57 7.50
N ARG A 113 -15.03 -11.38 6.90
CA ARG A 113 -15.70 -11.23 5.59
C ARG A 113 -14.92 -11.88 4.46
N ILE A 114 -13.59 -11.82 4.49
CA ILE A 114 -12.74 -12.49 3.49
C ILE A 114 -12.88 -14.02 3.63
N ALA A 115 -12.87 -14.53 4.86
CA ALA A 115 -13.04 -15.95 5.14
C ALA A 115 -14.40 -16.46 4.67
N GLU A 116 -15.48 -15.72 4.95
CA GLU A 116 -16.83 -16.02 4.46
C GLU A 116 -16.87 -16.07 2.94
N ARG A 117 -16.34 -15.04 2.26
CA ARG A 117 -16.30 -15.00 0.79
C ARG A 117 -15.53 -16.18 0.20
N LYS A 118 -14.40 -16.56 0.80
CA LYS A 118 -13.60 -17.69 0.34
C LYS A 118 -14.36 -19.00 0.44
N ARG A 119 -15.15 -19.20 1.50
CA ARG A 119 -16.01 -20.39 1.64
C ARG A 119 -17.06 -20.45 0.54
N LEU A 120 -17.75 -19.34 0.28
CA LEU A 120 -18.75 -19.26 -0.79
C LEU A 120 -18.15 -19.54 -2.18
N LEU A 121 -16.95 -19.00 -2.45
CA LEU A 121 -16.25 -19.28 -3.71
C LEU A 121 -15.83 -20.75 -3.82
N ALA A 122 -15.32 -21.36 -2.74
CA ALA A 122 -14.96 -22.77 -2.73
C ALA A 122 -16.19 -23.68 -2.95
N GLU A 123 -17.34 -23.35 -2.37
CA GLU A 123 -18.60 -24.08 -2.60
C GLU A 123 -19.07 -23.97 -4.06
N LEU A 124 -18.95 -22.79 -4.67
CA LEU A 124 -19.26 -22.57 -6.08
C LEU A 124 -18.31 -23.35 -7.00
N GLU A 125 -17.01 -23.31 -6.72
CA GLU A 125 -15.99 -24.06 -7.47
C GLU A 125 -16.20 -25.57 -7.33
N ALA A 126 -16.57 -26.06 -6.15
CA ALA A 126 -16.88 -27.48 -5.92
C ALA A 126 -18.12 -27.96 -6.69
N ARG A 127 -19.06 -27.05 -6.98
CA ARG A 127 -20.26 -27.32 -7.79
C ARG A 127 -20.11 -26.89 -9.25
N SER A 128 -18.88 -26.68 -9.72
CA SER A 128 -18.59 -26.28 -11.09
C SER A 128 -17.64 -27.27 -11.76
N CYS A 129 -17.84 -27.51 -13.05
CA CYS A 129 -16.94 -28.33 -13.84
C CYS A 129 -15.54 -27.68 -13.88
N PRO A 130 -14.45 -28.40 -13.55
CA PRO A 130 -13.10 -27.83 -13.55
C PRO A 130 -12.57 -27.51 -14.94
N THR A 131 -13.19 -28.04 -16.01
CA THR A 131 -12.75 -27.84 -17.39
C THR A 131 -13.45 -26.67 -18.08
N CYS A 132 -14.74 -26.47 -17.83
CA CYS A 132 -15.54 -25.46 -18.54
C CYS A 132 -16.38 -24.55 -17.64
N ALA A 133 -16.23 -24.67 -16.31
CA ALA A 133 -16.94 -23.89 -15.30
C ALA A 133 -18.49 -23.97 -15.35
N THR A 134 -19.04 -24.93 -16.09
CA THR A 134 -20.50 -25.17 -16.08
C THR A 134 -20.92 -25.74 -14.72
N PRO A 135 -22.01 -25.26 -14.11
CA PRO A 135 -22.55 -25.83 -12.87
C PRO A 135 -22.81 -27.33 -13.03
N ILE A 136 -22.46 -28.12 -12.01
CA ILE A 136 -22.62 -29.58 -11.98
C ILE A 136 -23.46 -29.98 -10.77
N GLU A 137 -24.26 -31.02 -10.93
CA GLU A 137 -24.97 -31.66 -9.83
C GLU A 137 -24.01 -32.66 -9.12
N PRO A 138 -24.17 -32.89 -7.81
CA PRO A 138 -23.29 -33.81 -7.06
C PRO A 138 -23.31 -35.25 -7.59
N GLU A 139 -24.36 -35.61 -8.32
CA GLU A 139 -24.57 -36.93 -8.92
C GLU A 139 -23.99 -37.05 -10.35
N ASP A 140 -23.58 -35.92 -10.96
CA ASP A 140 -23.06 -35.92 -12.33
C ASP A 140 -21.69 -36.65 -12.39
N ARG A 141 -21.63 -37.73 -13.16
CA ARG A 141 -20.36 -38.44 -13.48
C ARG A 141 -19.56 -37.77 -14.60
N PHE A 142 -20.25 -37.03 -15.47
CA PHE A 142 -19.68 -36.30 -16.60
C PHE A 142 -20.35 -34.93 -16.74
N CYS A 143 -19.59 -33.93 -17.17
CA CYS A 143 -20.14 -32.60 -17.45
C CYS A 143 -21.05 -32.63 -18.69
N ARG A 144 -22.29 -32.17 -18.55
CA ARG A 144 -23.30 -32.10 -19.63
C ARG A 144 -22.93 -31.11 -20.76
N HIS A 145 -22.01 -30.18 -20.52
CA HIS A 145 -21.59 -29.17 -21.50
C HIS A 145 -20.31 -29.58 -22.25
N CYS A 146 -19.26 -30.02 -21.57
CA CYS A 146 -17.96 -30.31 -22.20
C CYS A 146 -17.55 -31.79 -22.20
N GLY A 147 -18.33 -32.68 -21.56
CA GLY A 147 -18.05 -34.12 -21.49
C GLY A 147 -16.91 -34.54 -20.56
N ALA A 148 -16.31 -33.62 -19.79
CA ALA A 148 -15.26 -33.95 -18.84
C ALA A 148 -15.78 -34.89 -17.74
N ALA A 149 -14.99 -35.92 -17.39
CA ALA A 149 -15.29 -36.79 -16.26
C ALA A 149 -15.15 -36.01 -14.94
N LEU A 150 -16.12 -36.16 -14.04
CA LEU A 150 -16.16 -35.50 -12.74
C LEU A 150 -15.82 -36.52 -11.66
N ALA A 151 -14.98 -36.14 -10.70
CA ALA A 151 -14.71 -36.98 -9.53
C ALA A 151 -15.96 -36.93 -8.63
N THR A 152 -16.80 -37.96 -8.71
CA THR A 152 -17.97 -38.08 -7.83
C THR A 152 -17.52 -38.14 -6.39
N ALA A 153 -18.06 -37.26 -5.53
CA ALA A 153 -17.96 -37.44 -4.09
C ALA A 153 -18.76 -38.70 -3.74
N GLU A 154 -18.08 -39.72 -3.20
CA GLU A 154 -18.70 -40.97 -2.77
C GLU A 154 -19.87 -40.70 -1.82
N VAL A 155 -21.08 -41.05 -2.27
CA VAL A 155 -22.26 -41.15 -1.42
C VAL A 155 -22.06 -42.36 -0.52
N LYS A 156 -21.62 -42.12 0.71
CA LYS A 156 -21.76 -43.09 1.80
C LYS A 156 -23.09 -42.83 2.48
N ASP A 157 -24.04 -43.75 2.31
CA ASP A 157 -24.96 -44.20 3.36
C ASP A 157 -25.65 -45.49 2.89
N PRO A 158 -25.96 -46.39 3.84
CA PRO A 158 -27.35 -46.47 4.29
C PRO A 158 -27.55 -46.19 5.79
#